data_AF-A0A6A1UID7-F1
#
_entry.id   AF-A0A6A1UID7-F1
#
_cell.length_a   1.000
_cell.length_b   1.000
_cell.length_c   1.000
_cell.angle_alpha   90.00
_cell.angle_beta   90.00
_cell.angle_gamma   90.00
#
_symmetry.space_group_name_H-M   'P 1'
#
loop_
_entity.id
_entity.type
_entity.pdbx_description
1 polymer ?
#
loop_
_entity_poly.entity_id
_entity_poly.type
_entity_poly.pdbx_seq_one_letter_code
_entity_poly.pdbx_strand_id
1 'polypeptide(L)'
;MVTEASKFVEELYALGARRIGVLSAPPIGCVPSQRTVAGGVLRVCSEKYNQAATLFNAKLSSNIDSLTRRLSNSRIVYVDVYNPLLDLIQNPQNYGFGVVDKGCCGTGAIEVSILCNPASPTCTNASEYVFWDSYHPTEAAYTALIVPTLQKYVSRFY
;
A
#
# COMPACT_ATOMS: atom_id res chain seq x y z
N MET A 1 5.63 13.99 -7.00
CA MET A 1 5.10 12.61 -6.90
C MET A 1 4.15 12.29 -8.05
N VAL A 2 2.97 12.93 -8.18
CA VAL A 2 2.03 12.61 -9.29
C VAL A 2 2.65 12.88 -10.66
N THR A 3 3.30 14.03 -10.83
CA THR A 3 4.02 14.37 -12.08
C THR A 3 5.09 13.34 -12.44
N GLU A 4 5.88 12.91 -11.45
CA GLU A 4 6.92 11.89 -11.66
C GLU A 4 6.33 10.54 -12.05
N ALA A 5 5.22 10.12 -11.41
CA ALA A 5 4.52 8.90 -11.78
C ALA A 5 3.99 8.96 -13.23
N SER A 6 3.38 10.08 -13.62
CA SER A 6 2.91 10.29 -15.00
C SER A 6 4.06 10.25 -16.00
N LYS A 7 5.18 10.93 -15.70
CA LYS A 7 6.37 10.96 -16.55
C LYS A 7 6.95 9.55 -16.74
N PHE A 8 7.05 8.78 -15.66
CA PHE A 8 7.55 7.42 -15.72
C PHE A 8 6.64 6.50 -16.56
N VAL A 9 5.32 6.67 -16.48
CA VAL A 9 4.37 5.95 -17.36
C VAL A 9 4.56 6.33 -18.83
N GLU A 10 4.77 7.61 -19.14
CA GLU A 10 5.06 8.07 -20.50
C GLU A 10 6.41 7.50 -21.02
N GLU A 11 7.44 7.44 -20.18
CA GLU A 11 8.74 6.83 -20.50
C GLU A 11 8.63 5.33 -20.78
N LEU A 12 7.92 4.57 -19.93
CA LEU A 12 7.64 3.15 -20.17
C LEU A 12 6.88 2.93 -21.48
N TYR A 13 5.90 3.78 -21.77
CA TYR A 13 5.17 3.75 -23.03
C TYR A 13 6.09 4.02 -24.23
N ALA A 14 6.99 5.00 -24.14
CA ALA A 14 7.96 5.30 -25.18
C ALA A 14 8.91 4.12 -25.44
N LEU A 15 9.23 3.32 -24.42
CA LEU A 15 10.01 2.09 -24.51
C LEU A 15 9.22 0.87 -25.04
N GLY A 16 7.93 1.03 -25.35
CA GLY A 16 7.10 -0.01 -25.95
C GLY A 16 6.13 -0.70 -24.98
N ALA A 17 6.09 -0.33 -23.70
CA ALA A 17 5.08 -0.88 -22.79
C ALA A 17 3.67 -0.45 -23.23
N ARG A 18 2.72 -1.41 -23.24
CA ARG A 18 1.31 -1.16 -23.61
C ARG A 18 0.32 -1.58 -22.53
N ARG A 19 0.76 -2.32 -21.52
CA ARG A 19 -0.04 -2.75 -20.37
C ARG A 19 0.70 -2.33 -19.11
N ILE A 20 0.19 -1.33 -18.41
CA ILE A 20 0.89 -0.69 -17.28
C ILE A 20 -0.06 -0.60 -16.10
N GLY A 21 0.28 -1.24 -14.98
CA GLY A 21 -0.47 -1.14 -13.73
C GLY A 21 0.16 -0.06 -12.86
N VAL A 22 -0.66 0.87 -12.37
CA VAL A 22 -0.20 1.95 -11.47
C VAL A 22 -0.93 1.82 -10.15
N LEU A 23 -0.21 1.42 -9.10
CA LEU A 23 -0.77 1.25 -7.77
C LEU A 23 -1.00 2.61 -7.10
N SER A 24 -2.08 2.71 -6.32
CA SER A 24 -2.31 3.84 -5.42
C SER A 24 -1.34 3.82 -4.23
N ALA A 25 -1.23 4.94 -3.51
CA ALA A 25 -0.58 4.94 -2.21
C ALA A 25 -1.47 4.22 -1.17
N PRO A 26 -0.89 3.44 -0.24
CA PRO A 26 -1.64 2.78 0.83
C PRO A 26 -2.16 3.81 1.88
N PRO A 27 -2.98 3.39 2.87
CA PRO A 27 -3.32 4.19 4.05
C PRO A 27 -2.08 4.42 4.94
N ILE A 28 -1.17 5.30 4.48
CA ILE A 28 0.14 5.55 5.12
C ILE A 28 -0.02 5.96 6.58
N GLY A 29 -1.05 6.72 6.95
CA GLY A 29 -1.30 7.11 8.34
C GLY A 29 -1.57 5.93 9.27
N CYS A 30 -1.91 4.76 8.73
CA CYS A 30 -2.21 3.55 9.50
C CYS A 30 -1.04 2.57 9.63
N VAL A 31 0.11 2.79 8.97
CA VAL A 31 1.26 1.89 9.16
C VAL A 31 1.89 2.12 10.55
N PRO A 32 2.55 1.11 11.16
CA PRO A 32 2.98 1.19 12.55
C PRO A 32 3.89 2.38 12.88
N SER A 33 4.83 2.72 11.99
CA SER A 33 5.71 3.89 12.16
C SER A 33 4.92 5.19 12.29
N GLN A 34 3.95 5.40 11.40
CA GLN A 34 3.14 6.61 11.33
C GLN A 34 2.18 6.75 12.51
N ARG A 35 1.65 5.62 12.99
CA ARG A 35 0.91 5.56 14.25
C ARG A 35 1.78 5.99 15.44
N THR A 36 3.04 5.58 15.47
CA THR A 36 3.94 5.95 16.56
C THR A 36 4.32 7.42 16.53
N VAL A 37 4.63 7.98 15.36
CA VAL A 37 5.08 9.39 15.27
C VAL A 37 3.93 10.40 15.29
N ALA A 38 2.72 10.01 14.83
CA ALA A 38 1.64 10.96 14.60
C ALA A 38 0.25 10.46 15.05
N GLY A 39 0.15 9.28 15.67
CA GLY A 39 -1.08 8.71 16.21
C GLY A 39 -1.36 9.03 17.68
N GLY A 40 -0.53 9.86 18.31
CA GLY A 40 -0.63 10.19 19.73
C GLY A 40 -0.40 9.00 20.66
N VAL A 41 -0.80 9.16 21.94
CA VAL A 41 -0.60 8.14 22.99
C VAL A 41 -1.27 6.80 22.62
N LEU A 42 -2.43 6.86 21.95
CA LEU A 42 -3.19 5.68 21.55
C LEU A 42 -2.69 5.04 20.25
N ARG A 43 -1.68 5.61 19.58
CA ARG A 43 -1.14 5.11 18.29
C ARG A 43 -2.25 4.83 17.25
N VAL A 44 -3.25 5.71 17.19
CA VAL A 44 -4.32 5.62 16.18
C VAL A 44 -3.77 5.98 14.79
N CYS A 45 -4.51 5.67 13.74
CA CYS A 45 -4.13 6.12 12.39
C CYS A 45 -4.04 7.66 12.35
N SER A 46 -2.97 8.18 11.75
CA SER A 46 -2.85 9.62 11.52
C SER A 46 -3.77 10.07 10.39
N GLU A 47 -4.81 10.83 10.73
CA GLU A 47 -5.76 11.36 9.75
C GLU A 47 -5.07 12.26 8.73
N LYS A 48 -4.17 13.15 9.19
CA LYS A 48 -3.39 14.05 8.33
C LYS A 48 -2.62 13.30 7.24
N TYR A 49 -1.98 12.19 7.58
CA TYR A 49 -1.21 11.40 6.61
C TYR A 49 -2.12 10.60 5.68
N ASN A 50 -3.24 10.08 6.18
CA ASN A 50 -4.25 9.44 5.31
C ASN A 50 -4.89 10.44 4.35
N GLN A 51 -5.20 11.66 4.79
CA GLN A 51 -5.68 12.75 3.91
C GLN A 51 -4.67 13.09 2.82
N ALA A 52 -3.37 13.13 3.14
CA ALA A 52 -2.33 13.33 2.14
C ALA A 52 -2.29 12.18 1.11
N ALA A 53 -2.40 10.93 1.56
CA ALA A 53 -2.46 9.75 0.70
C ALA A 53 -3.70 9.75 -0.21
N THR A 54 -4.88 10.06 0.33
CA THR A 54 -6.12 10.12 -0.47
C THR A 54 -6.10 11.27 -1.48
N LEU A 55 -5.56 12.44 -1.12
CA LEU A 55 -5.37 13.54 -2.06
C LEU A 55 -4.40 13.17 -3.18
N PHE A 56 -3.29 12.51 -2.85
CA PHE A 56 -2.36 11.98 -3.85
C PHE A 56 -3.05 10.99 -4.79
N ASN A 57 -3.79 10.03 -4.23
CA ASN A 57 -4.51 8.99 -4.97
C ASN A 57 -5.56 9.57 -5.93
N ALA A 58 -6.33 10.56 -5.48
CA ALA A 58 -7.31 11.24 -6.32
C ALA A 58 -6.66 11.94 -7.52
N LYS A 59 -5.53 12.64 -7.28
CA LYS A 59 -4.76 13.28 -8.35
C LYS A 59 -4.11 12.27 -9.28
N LEU A 60 -3.60 11.17 -8.75
CA LEU A 60 -2.98 10.09 -9.53
C LEU A 60 -4.01 9.43 -10.45
N SER A 61 -5.17 9.02 -9.92
CA SER A 61 -6.25 8.42 -10.73
C SER A 61 -6.65 9.32 -11.90
N SER A 62 -6.90 10.60 -11.64
CA SER A 62 -7.27 11.56 -12.69
C SER A 62 -6.19 11.72 -13.77
N ASN A 63 -4.91 11.71 -13.38
CA ASN A 63 -3.80 11.76 -14.34
C ASN A 63 -3.68 10.47 -15.15
N ILE A 64 -3.83 9.30 -14.54
CA ILE A 64 -3.82 8.02 -15.25
C ILE A 64 -4.97 7.93 -16.26
N ASP A 65 -6.17 8.41 -15.90
CA ASP A 65 -7.30 8.48 -16.82
C ASP A 65 -7.02 9.42 -18.01
N SER A 66 -6.32 10.54 -17.76
CA SER A 66 -5.85 11.44 -18.82
C SER A 66 -4.83 10.78 -19.74
N LEU A 67 -3.82 10.12 -19.18
CA LEU A 67 -2.77 9.42 -19.94
C LEU A 67 -3.34 8.29 -20.78
N THR A 68 -4.27 7.50 -20.23
CA THR A 68 -4.92 6.40 -20.95
C THR A 68 -5.64 6.89 -22.21
N ARG A 69 -6.22 8.10 -22.18
CA ARG A 69 -6.87 8.72 -23.36
C ARG A 69 -5.88 9.27 -24.37
N ARG A 70 -4.69 9.71 -23.93
CA ARG A 70 -3.66 10.32 -24.78
C ARG A 70 -2.73 9.30 -25.43
N LEU A 71 -2.43 8.21 -24.73
CA LEU A 71 -1.46 7.20 -25.16
C LEU A 71 -2.21 6.08 -25.89
N SER A 72 -2.32 6.24 -27.21
CA SER A 72 -3.07 5.31 -28.06
C SER A 72 -2.53 3.88 -27.97
N ASN A 73 -3.41 2.90 -28.17
CA ASN A 73 -3.08 1.47 -28.11
C ASN A 73 -2.48 1.01 -26.76
N SER A 74 -2.69 1.76 -25.67
CA SER A 74 -2.25 1.38 -24.33
C SER A 74 -3.44 1.02 -23.42
N ARG A 75 -3.15 0.22 -22.39
CA ARG A 75 -4.01 -0.10 -21.25
C ARG A 75 -3.25 0.28 -19.99
N ILE A 76 -3.56 1.44 -19.44
CA ILE A 76 -2.96 1.93 -18.21
C ILE A 76 -4.03 1.84 -17.13
N VAL A 77 -3.79 1.01 -16.13
CA VAL A 77 -4.79 0.65 -15.13
C VAL A 77 -4.37 1.20 -13.79
N TYR A 78 -5.15 2.15 -13.27
CA TYR A 78 -5.07 2.54 -11.86
C TYR A 78 -5.60 1.39 -10.98
N VAL A 79 -4.77 0.93 -10.06
CA VAL A 79 -5.04 -0.18 -9.14
C VAL A 79 -5.10 0.37 -7.72
N ASP A 80 -6.27 0.26 -7.10
CA ASP A 80 -6.47 0.74 -5.75
C ASP A 80 -6.00 -0.29 -4.72
N VAL A 81 -4.93 0.04 -4.00
CA VAL A 81 -4.42 -0.73 -2.86
C VAL A 81 -4.72 -0.04 -1.52
N TYR A 82 -5.28 1.17 -1.54
CA TYR A 82 -5.59 1.93 -0.34
C TYR A 82 -6.76 1.30 0.41
N ASN A 83 -7.90 1.14 -0.26
CA ASN A 83 -9.12 0.67 0.39
C ASN A 83 -9.03 -0.78 0.87
N PRO A 84 -8.48 -1.74 0.08
CA PRO A 84 -8.34 -3.11 0.56
C PRO A 84 -7.48 -3.24 1.82
N LEU A 85 -6.34 -2.53 1.88
CA LEU A 85 -5.49 -2.55 3.08
C LEU A 85 -6.17 -1.85 4.26
N LEU A 86 -6.87 -0.75 4.02
CA LEU A 86 -7.61 -0.05 5.09
C LEU A 86 -8.72 -0.94 5.66
N ASP A 87 -9.46 -1.64 4.81
CA ASP A 87 -10.51 -2.57 5.22
C ASP A 87 -9.95 -3.73 6.05
N LEU A 88 -8.83 -4.31 5.63
CA LEU A 88 -8.12 -5.34 6.40
C LEU A 88 -7.69 -4.81 7.78
N ILE A 89 -7.16 -3.59 7.88
CA ILE A 89 -6.76 -2.98 9.15
C ILE A 89 -7.97 -2.70 10.07
N GLN A 90 -9.10 -2.27 9.49
CA GLN A 90 -10.31 -1.92 10.25
C GLN A 90 -11.13 -3.15 10.66
N ASN A 91 -11.09 -4.20 9.84
CA ASN A 91 -11.88 -5.41 10.01
C ASN A 91 -11.00 -6.69 10.03
N PRO A 92 -9.93 -6.76 10.85
CA PRO A 92 -8.88 -7.78 10.73
C PRO A 92 -9.38 -9.21 10.97
N GLN A 93 -10.43 -9.38 11.77
CA GLN A 93 -11.04 -10.68 12.06
C GLN A 93 -11.65 -11.32 10.80
N ASN A 94 -12.16 -10.53 9.85
CA ASN A 94 -12.68 -11.04 8.58
C ASN A 94 -11.58 -11.68 7.71
N TYR A 95 -10.32 -11.39 8.03
CA TYR A 95 -9.15 -11.85 7.30
C TYR A 95 -8.25 -12.78 8.13
N GLY A 96 -8.63 -13.08 9.38
CA GLY A 96 -7.86 -13.95 10.28
C GLY A 96 -6.66 -13.28 10.97
N PHE A 97 -6.60 -11.94 11.04
CA PHE A 97 -5.53 -11.22 11.73
C PHE A 97 -5.93 -10.80 13.15
N GLY A 98 -4.97 -10.88 14.07
CA GLY A 98 -5.11 -10.46 15.47
C GLY A 98 -4.39 -9.15 15.80
N VAL A 99 -3.34 -8.78 15.04
CA VAL A 99 -2.49 -7.62 15.34
C VAL A 99 -2.34 -6.72 14.12
N VAL A 100 -2.77 -5.45 14.24
CA VAL A 100 -2.86 -4.51 13.10
C VAL A 100 -2.04 -3.23 13.26
N ASP A 101 -1.48 -2.98 14.44
CA ASP A 101 -0.91 -1.68 14.83
C ASP A 101 0.59 -1.72 15.18
N LYS A 102 1.19 -2.90 15.11
CA LYS A 102 2.63 -3.15 15.27
C LYS A 102 3.13 -4.20 14.29
N GLY A 103 4.40 -4.08 13.92
CA GLY A 103 5.12 -5.10 13.16
C GLY A 103 5.41 -6.36 13.98
N CYS A 104 5.58 -7.49 13.30
CA CYS A 104 6.05 -8.75 13.88
C CYS A 104 7.54 -8.70 14.26
N CYS A 105 8.36 -7.95 13.52
CA CYS A 105 9.81 -7.86 13.73
C CYS A 105 10.23 -6.61 14.52
N GLY A 106 11.22 -6.78 15.40
CA GLY A 106 11.75 -5.71 16.24
C GLY A 106 10.79 -5.30 17.35
N THR A 107 10.74 -4.01 17.66
CA THR A 107 9.65 -3.42 18.47
C THR A 107 8.36 -3.29 17.66
N GLY A 108 8.48 -3.26 16.32
CA GLY A 108 7.36 -3.15 15.39
C GLY A 108 6.68 -1.78 15.41
N ALA A 109 7.33 -0.74 15.94
CA ALA A 109 6.75 0.57 16.20
C ALA A 109 7.40 1.72 15.42
N ILE A 110 8.71 1.70 15.16
CA ILE A 110 9.41 2.77 14.44
C ILE A 110 10.36 2.17 13.40
N GLU A 111 11.37 1.39 13.82
CA GLU A 111 12.33 0.64 12.96
C GLU A 111 12.67 1.32 11.61
N VAL A 112 12.86 2.64 11.58
CA VAL A 112 13.15 3.39 10.34
C VAL A 112 14.64 3.62 10.12
N SER A 113 15.45 3.55 11.18
CA SER A 113 16.90 3.76 11.15
C SER A 113 17.70 2.45 11.23
N ILE A 114 17.31 1.57 12.14
CA ILE A 114 17.76 0.17 12.18
C ILE A 114 16.58 -0.68 11.75
N LEU A 115 16.65 -1.19 10.53
CA LEU A 115 15.64 -2.09 9.99
C LEU A 115 15.68 -3.44 10.71
N CYS A 116 14.57 -4.17 10.60
CA CYS A 116 14.49 -5.58 10.97
C CYS A 116 15.69 -6.34 10.38
N ASN A 117 16.42 -7.05 11.23
CA ASN A 117 17.63 -7.78 10.86
C ASN A 117 17.71 -9.12 11.63
N PRO A 118 18.66 -10.02 11.31
CA PRO A 118 18.74 -11.34 11.95
C PRO A 118 18.89 -11.34 13.47
N ALA A 119 19.31 -10.23 14.09
CA ALA A 119 19.40 -10.10 15.54
C ALA A 119 18.12 -9.47 16.16
N SER A 120 17.17 -9.02 15.35
CA SER A 120 15.89 -8.50 15.83
C SER A 120 15.01 -9.65 16.33
N PRO A 121 14.35 -9.49 17.49
CA PRO A 121 13.32 -10.44 17.88
C PRO A 121 12.18 -10.42 16.87
N THR A 122 11.53 -11.57 16.69
CA THR A 122 10.33 -11.70 15.86
C THR A 122 9.19 -12.26 16.70
N CYS A 123 7.96 -11.96 16.31
CA CYS A 123 6.79 -12.62 16.84
C CYS A 123 6.81 -14.13 16.53
N THR A 124 6.08 -14.93 17.31
CA THR A 124 6.03 -16.40 17.15
C THR A 124 5.23 -16.82 15.91
N ASN A 125 4.18 -16.08 15.58
CA ASN A 125 3.30 -16.36 14.45
C ASN A 125 3.05 -15.10 13.61
N ALA A 126 3.77 -14.95 12.50
CA ALA A 126 3.63 -13.80 11.60
C ALA A 126 2.28 -13.76 10.89
N SER A 127 1.57 -14.89 10.76
CA SER A 127 0.27 -14.95 10.08
C SER A 127 -0.85 -14.26 10.85
N GLU A 128 -0.66 -13.99 12.15
CA GLU A 128 -1.61 -13.24 12.97
C GLU A 128 -1.41 -11.71 12.87
N TYR A 129 -0.32 -11.27 12.23
CA TYR A 129 0.06 -9.87 12.12
C TYR A 129 -0.21 -9.34 10.72
N VAL A 130 -0.78 -8.14 10.63
CA VAL A 130 -0.93 -7.43 9.35
C VAL A 130 0.42 -6.96 8.84
N PHE A 131 1.29 -6.47 9.73
CA PHE A 131 2.58 -5.87 9.37
C PHE A 131 3.76 -6.75 9.81
N TRP A 132 4.71 -6.93 8.90
CA TRP A 132 5.99 -7.58 9.20
C TRP A 132 6.90 -6.64 9.98
N ASP A 133 7.07 -5.41 9.50
CA ASP A 133 7.87 -4.37 10.15
C ASP A 133 7.04 -3.10 10.36
N SER A 134 7.70 -1.94 10.54
CA SER A 134 7.01 -0.68 10.81
C SER A 134 6.29 -0.04 9.60
N TYR A 135 6.35 -0.67 8.42
CA TYR A 135 5.71 -0.23 7.18
C TYR A 135 5.05 -1.36 6.38
N HIS A 136 5.74 -2.48 6.22
CA HIS A 136 5.41 -3.49 5.21
C HIS A 136 4.46 -4.55 5.77
N PRO A 137 3.42 -4.95 5.02
CA PRO A 137 2.58 -6.08 5.37
C PRO A 137 3.36 -7.41 5.49
N THR A 138 2.82 -8.37 6.25
CA THR A 138 3.30 -9.75 6.26
C THR A 138 2.95 -10.48 4.96
N GLU A 139 3.60 -11.62 4.70
CA GLU A 139 3.24 -12.50 3.59
C GLU A 139 1.75 -12.90 3.64
N ALA A 140 1.22 -13.21 4.83
CA ALA A 140 -0.18 -13.54 5.01
C ALA A 140 -1.09 -12.36 4.60
N ALA A 141 -0.77 -11.13 5.02
CA ALA A 141 -1.53 -9.95 4.64
C ALA A 141 -1.43 -9.66 3.13
N TYR A 142 -0.24 -9.80 2.52
CA TYR A 142 -0.09 -9.69 1.08
C TYR A 142 -0.93 -10.73 0.33
N THR A 143 -0.93 -11.98 0.79
CA THR A 143 -1.71 -13.06 0.19
C THR A 143 -3.21 -12.77 0.24
N ALA A 144 -3.71 -12.28 1.38
CA ALA A 144 -5.10 -11.89 1.56
C ALA A 144 -5.54 -10.73 0.63
N LEU A 145 -4.62 -9.80 0.30
CA LEU A 145 -4.91 -8.62 -0.51
C LEU A 145 -4.70 -8.83 -2.01
N ILE A 146 -3.66 -9.57 -2.41
CA ILE A 146 -3.24 -9.68 -3.81
C ILE A 146 -4.26 -10.47 -4.63
N VAL A 147 -4.77 -11.59 -4.12
CA VAL A 147 -5.68 -12.45 -4.89
C VAL A 147 -6.96 -11.70 -5.31
N PRO A 148 -7.70 -11.04 -4.39
CA PRO A 148 -8.87 -10.23 -4.77
C PRO A 148 -8.51 -9.06 -5.68
N THR A 149 -7.36 -8.40 -5.44
CA THR A 149 -6.89 -7.29 -6.25
C THR A 149 -6.64 -7.72 -7.70
N LEU A 150 -5.93 -8.82 -7.91
CA LEU A 150 -5.68 -9.35 -9.24
C LEU A 150 -6.99 -9.73 -9.94
N GLN A 151 -7.89 -10.43 -9.26
CA GLN A 151 -9.21 -10.78 -9.83
C GLN A 151 -9.99 -9.54 -10.28
N LYS A 152 -9.94 -8.46 -9.51
CA LYS A 152 -10.63 -7.20 -9.81
C LYS A 152 -10.05 -6.46 -11.02
N TYR A 153 -8.72 -6.46 -11.19
CA TYR A 153 -8.04 -5.59 -12.16
C TYR A 153 -7.47 -6.31 -13.39
N VAL A 154 -7.23 -7.63 -13.33
CA VAL A 154 -6.52 -8.36 -14.40
C VAL A 154 -7.20 -8.23 -15.75
N SER A 155 -8.54 -8.29 -15.79
CA SER A 155 -9.31 -8.18 -17.03
C SER A 155 -9.17 -6.82 -17.72
N ARG A 156 -8.83 -5.75 -16.98
CA ARG A 156 -8.66 -4.40 -17.55
C ARG A 156 -7.41 -4.26 -18.40
N PHE A 157 -6.45 -5.17 -18.23
CA PHE A 157 -5.22 -5.21 -19.02
C PHE A 157 -5.39 -5.88 -20.39
N TYR A 158 -6.49 -6.60 -20.61
CA TYR A 158 -6.79 -7.33 -21.85
C TYR A 158 -8.00 -6.69 -22.54
#